data_AF-A0A7W4I7K4-F1
#
_entry.id   AF-A0A7W4I7K4-F1
#
_cell.length_a   1.000
_cell.length_b   1.000
_cell.length_c   1.000
_cell.angle_alpha   90.00
_cell.angle_beta   90.00
_cell.angle_gamma   90.00
#
_symmetry.space_group_name_H-M   'P 1'
#
loop_
_entity.id
_entity.type
_entity.pdbx_description
1 polymer ?
#
loop_
_entity_poly.entity_id
_entity_poly.type
_entity_poly.pdbx_seq_one_letter_code
_entity_poly.pdbx_strand_id
1 'polypeptide(L)'
;MADRTQPAAPEPPPPASTDSLDDTVRRRLLTARHLYRLAADQAGQGQDIPALVASNLLQDAVEMFLVAAAAHLNAPVKPKLDFDKLIDAVDQAHGEPLPFRPRLLDLNQMRVNSKHRGALPHRRELAGLLTMVREYLGEACTQVFGQSFWTLSVADGIARADVRDQVLDAEAAYAAGDYRSALIAIRRAFFIVFEAPYDVRTPSCVEHFSDSGDPSGQMRYPPHVLAFNHGWHTFKEPFDHIYLDWSHLREELRRDRIDPVAFDAILETTPRVYCSAPDQWLTRDDPTLDGPDLAARAATALAVVPDMILRRQARYRASRRPRFSWDKAIRFSNPAAPVYRGASRDSEQVGTAADFGGDRACAARVPGLDGEHFYAFYPPGVPWEGMFLELLYVPERDAELCSAAAADEREKGR
;
A
#
# COMPACT_ATOMS: atom_id res chain seq x y z
N MET A 1 23.53 18.46 -66.35
CA MET A 1 22.35 18.64 -65.47
C MET A 1 22.21 17.35 -64.66
N ALA A 2 22.77 17.33 -63.45
CA ALA A 2 22.62 16.22 -62.53
C ALA A 2 21.79 16.74 -61.35
N ASP A 3 20.58 16.22 -61.26
CA ASP A 3 19.56 16.59 -60.28
C ASP A 3 19.93 16.00 -58.91
N ARG A 4 20.17 16.86 -57.93
CA ARG A 4 20.49 16.47 -56.54
C ARG A 4 19.19 16.46 -55.76
N THR A 5 18.62 15.28 -55.60
CA THR A 5 17.45 15.03 -54.75
C THR A 5 17.86 15.24 -53.29
N GLN A 6 17.26 16.22 -52.62
CA GLN A 6 17.42 16.43 -51.17
C GLN A 6 16.76 15.28 -50.39
N PRO A 7 17.39 14.78 -49.31
CA PRO A 7 16.77 13.80 -48.44
C PRO A 7 15.61 14.42 -47.67
N ALA A 8 14.47 13.73 -47.66
CA ALA A 8 13.26 14.12 -46.94
C ALA A 8 13.55 14.26 -45.43
N ALA A 9 12.99 15.31 -44.82
CA ALA A 9 13.05 15.53 -43.39
C ALA A 9 12.40 14.35 -42.64
N PRO A 10 12.95 13.93 -41.47
CA PRO A 10 12.35 12.85 -40.68
C PRO A 10 10.95 13.24 -40.24
N GLU A 11 9.98 12.35 -40.46
CA GLU A 11 8.60 12.54 -39.99
C GLU A 11 8.56 12.69 -38.47
N PRO A 12 7.73 13.61 -37.94
CA PRO A 12 7.54 13.74 -36.51
C PRO A 12 6.95 12.44 -35.92
N PRO A 13 7.37 12.05 -34.71
CA PRO A 13 6.87 10.83 -34.07
C PRO A 13 5.34 10.90 -33.92
N PRO A 14 4.64 9.76 -34.02
CA PRO A 14 3.20 9.71 -33.85
C PRO A 14 2.82 10.22 -32.45
N PRO A 15 1.66 10.91 -32.31
CA PRO A 15 1.19 11.36 -31.00
C PRO A 15 1.04 10.17 -30.07
N ALA A 16 1.61 10.26 -28.87
CA ALA A 16 1.52 9.24 -27.85
C ALA A 16 0.04 8.92 -27.55
N SER A 17 -0.31 7.64 -27.54
CA SER A 17 -1.65 7.15 -27.21
C SER A 17 -2.10 7.70 -25.85
N THR A 18 -3.21 8.43 -25.86
CA THR A 18 -4.01 8.77 -24.67
C THR A 18 -4.51 7.47 -24.03
N ASP A 19 -4.06 7.17 -22.80
CA ASP A 19 -4.96 6.81 -21.68
C ASP A 19 -4.30 6.24 -20.42
N SER A 20 -2.97 6.25 -20.29
CA SER A 20 -2.40 6.15 -18.95
C SER A 20 -1.11 6.94 -18.82
N LEU A 21 -1.11 7.93 -17.92
CA LEU A 21 0.13 8.55 -17.44
C LEU A 21 1.13 7.46 -17.09
N ASP A 22 2.36 7.62 -17.59
CA ASP A 22 3.50 6.82 -17.18
C ASP A 22 3.56 6.74 -15.65
N ASP A 23 3.81 5.54 -15.12
CA ASP A 23 3.77 5.26 -13.69
C ASP A 23 4.79 6.12 -12.91
N THR A 24 5.94 6.44 -13.52
CA THR A 24 6.91 7.35 -12.90
C THR A 24 6.38 8.78 -12.84
N VAL A 25 5.80 9.28 -13.93
CA VAL A 25 5.15 10.61 -13.97
C VAL A 25 4.04 10.70 -12.93
N ARG A 26 3.18 9.68 -12.86
CA ARG A 26 2.07 9.60 -11.90
C ARG A 26 2.56 9.65 -10.46
N ARG A 27 3.56 8.84 -10.11
CA ARG A 27 4.17 8.85 -8.76
C ARG A 27 4.73 10.23 -8.40
N ARG A 28 5.34 10.94 -9.35
CA ARG A 28 5.85 12.30 -9.11
C ARG A 28 4.72 13.29 -8.85
N LEU A 29 3.63 13.23 -9.61
CA LEU A 29 2.46 14.09 -9.37
C LEU A 29 1.81 13.82 -8.00
N LEU A 30 1.65 12.54 -7.62
CA LEU A 30 1.18 12.17 -6.28
C LEU A 30 2.13 12.67 -5.18
N THR A 31 3.44 12.60 -5.42
CA THR A 31 4.46 13.13 -4.51
C THR A 31 4.34 14.65 -4.36
N ALA A 32 4.22 15.37 -5.48
CA ALA A 32 4.02 16.82 -5.48
C ALA A 32 2.78 17.21 -4.66
N ARG A 33 1.68 16.48 -4.82
CA ARG A 33 0.44 16.72 -4.06
C ARG A 33 0.62 16.46 -2.57
N HIS A 34 1.31 15.39 -2.20
CA HIS A 34 1.62 15.10 -0.80
C HIS A 34 2.47 16.20 -0.17
N LEU A 35 3.53 16.65 -0.85
CA LEU A 35 4.38 17.76 -0.41
C LEU A 35 3.60 19.06 -0.22
N TYR A 36 2.69 19.38 -1.16
CA TYR A 36 1.80 20.53 -1.04
C TYR A 36 0.91 20.44 0.21
N ARG A 37 0.31 19.28 0.50
CA ARG A 37 -0.52 19.08 1.70
C ARG A 37 0.29 19.28 2.98
N LEU A 38 1.48 18.68 3.06
CA LEU A 38 2.38 18.88 4.18
C LEU A 38 2.75 20.36 4.34
N ALA A 39 3.02 21.08 3.25
CA ALA A 39 3.31 22.51 3.30
C ALA A 39 2.13 23.32 3.87
N ALA A 40 0.91 23.01 3.44
CA ALA A 40 -0.31 23.66 3.94
C ALA A 40 -0.52 23.40 5.45
N ASP A 41 -0.33 22.17 5.90
CA ASP A 41 -0.45 21.79 7.31
C ASP A 41 0.58 22.54 8.18
N GLN A 42 1.84 22.59 7.74
CA GLN A 42 2.91 23.29 8.44
C GLN A 42 2.66 24.79 8.52
N ALA A 43 2.18 25.42 7.44
CA ALA A 43 1.83 26.83 7.46
C ALA A 43 0.65 27.15 8.39
N GLY A 44 -0.28 26.19 8.56
CA GLY A 44 -1.44 26.32 9.45
C GLY A 44 -1.11 26.35 10.94
N GLN A 45 0.08 25.87 11.35
CA GLN A 45 0.45 25.79 12.78
C GLN A 45 0.71 27.15 13.44
N GLY A 46 0.83 28.24 12.68
CA GLY A 46 0.98 29.58 13.25
C GLY A 46 2.27 29.79 14.05
N GLN A 47 3.32 29.05 13.74
CA GLN A 47 4.66 29.17 14.34
C GLN A 47 5.72 29.42 13.26
N ASP A 48 6.85 30.00 13.65
CA ASP A 48 7.85 30.51 12.70
C ASP A 48 8.70 29.38 12.07
N ILE A 49 9.07 28.35 12.83
CA ILE A 49 9.80 27.19 12.30
C ILE A 49 8.95 26.38 11.30
N PRO A 50 7.68 26.02 11.61
CA PRO A 50 6.80 25.41 10.62
C PRO A 50 6.62 26.24 9.35
N ALA A 51 6.60 27.58 9.44
CA ALA A 51 6.54 28.45 8.27
C ALA A 51 7.79 28.32 7.36
N LEU A 52 8.99 28.21 7.94
CA LEU A 52 10.21 27.91 7.18
C LEU A 52 10.09 26.55 6.46
N VAL A 53 9.66 25.52 7.17
CA VAL A 53 9.48 24.16 6.62
C VAL A 53 8.45 24.18 5.49
N ALA A 54 7.32 24.85 5.68
CA ALA A 54 6.28 25.01 4.69
C ALA A 54 6.79 25.63 3.39
N SER A 55 7.60 26.70 3.46
CA SER A 55 8.17 27.35 2.27
C SER A 55 9.06 26.40 1.44
N ASN A 56 9.82 25.52 2.11
CA ASN A 56 10.67 24.53 1.45
C ASN A 56 9.82 23.44 0.79
N LEU A 57 8.87 22.87 1.53
CA LEU A 57 7.97 21.83 1.01
C LEU A 57 7.14 22.33 -0.17
N LEU A 58 6.72 23.59 -0.15
CA LEU A 58 5.94 24.20 -1.23
C LEU A 58 6.76 24.32 -2.51
N GLN A 59 8.03 24.73 -2.40
CA GLN A 59 8.94 24.73 -3.53
C GLN A 59 9.20 23.31 -4.04
N ASP A 60 9.45 22.35 -3.15
CA ASP A 60 9.69 20.94 -3.52
C ASP A 60 8.48 20.34 -4.26
N ALA A 61 7.26 20.73 -3.87
CA ALA A 61 6.03 20.33 -4.57
C ALA A 61 6.00 20.84 -6.02
N VAL A 62 6.31 22.12 -6.24
CA VAL A 62 6.37 22.72 -7.58
C VAL A 62 7.49 22.11 -8.42
N GLU A 63 8.68 21.93 -7.84
CA GLU A 63 9.82 21.30 -8.52
C GLU A 63 9.49 19.86 -8.93
N MET A 64 8.87 19.09 -8.04
CA MET A 64 8.45 17.72 -8.34
C MET A 64 7.40 17.68 -9.46
N PHE A 65 6.46 18.63 -9.48
CA PHE A 65 5.49 18.78 -10.57
C PHE A 65 6.19 19.10 -11.90
N LEU A 66 7.10 20.08 -11.92
CA LEU A 66 7.83 20.45 -13.14
C LEU A 66 8.71 19.30 -13.67
N VAL A 67 9.32 18.51 -12.79
CA VAL A 67 10.06 17.30 -13.19
C VAL A 67 9.13 16.22 -13.77
N ALA A 68 7.90 16.11 -13.26
CA ALA A 68 6.89 15.23 -13.85
C ALA A 68 6.47 15.73 -15.25
N ALA A 69 6.22 17.03 -15.39
CA ALA A 69 5.86 17.69 -16.65
C ALA A 69 6.96 17.53 -17.69
N ALA A 70 8.21 17.81 -17.32
CA ALA A 70 9.37 17.63 -18.19
C ALA A 70 9.50 16.19 -18.69
N ALA A 71 9.30 15.20 -17.82
CA ALA A 71 9.36 13.80 -18.24
C ALA A 71 8.21 13.42 -19.18
N HIS A 72 7.00 13.90 -18.93
CA HIS A 72 5.84 13.64 -19.78
C HIS A 72 5.98 14.28 -21.18
N LEU A 73 6.50 15.51 -21.24
CA LEU A 73 6.73 16.26 -22.48
C LEU A 73 8.04 15.86 -23.19
N ASN A 74 8.81 14.91 -22.63
CA ASN A 74 10.15 14.57 -23.09
C ASN A 74 11.10 15.80 -23.20
N ALA A 75 10.94 16.76 -22.29
CA ALA A 75 11.77 17.96 -22.23
C ALA A 75 13.23 17.61 -21.89
N PRO A 76 14.22 18.26 -22.53
CA PRO A 76 15.64 17.98 -22.32
C PRO A 76 16.14 18.56 -20.98
N VAL A 77 15.83 17.90 -19.86
CA VAL A 77 16.24 18.33 -18.52
C VAL A 77 17.50 17.59 -18.08
N LYS A 78 18.54 18.35 -17.71
CA LYS A 78 19.77 17.81 -17.13
C LYS A 78 19.64 17.61 -15.62
N PRO A 79 20.37 16.66 -15.01
CA PRO A 79 20.47 16.59 -13.55
C PRO A 79 21.00 17.91 -12.98
N LYS A 80 20.42 18.38 -11.86
CA LYS A 80 20.79 19.63 -11.17
C LYS A 80 20.53 20.92 -11.98
N LEU A 81 19.50 20.90 -12.82
CA LEU A 81 19.08 22.12 -13.51
C LEU A 81 18.56 23.15 -12.49
N ASP A 82 18.93 24.42 -12.68
CA ASP A 82 18.39 25.52 -11.87
C ASP A 82 16.87 25.64 -12.08
N PHE A 83 16.15 26.13 -11.08
CA PHE A 83 14.69 26.16 -11.08
C PHE A 83 14.10 26.98 -12.23
N ASP A 84 14.68 28.15 -12.51
CA ASP A 84 14.30 29.02 -13.63
C ASP A 84 14.48 28.31 -14.97
N LYS A 85 15.60 27.62 -15.14
CA LYS A 85 15.90 26.84 -16.36
C LYS A 85 15.00 25.61 -16.49
N LEU A 86 14.55 25.03 -15.38
CA LEU A 86 13.58 23.94 -15.39
C LEU A 86 12.23 24.42 -15.91
N ILE A 87 11.77 25.59 -15.47
CA ILE A 87 10.56 26.23 -16.03
C ILE A 87 10.74 26.47 -17.53
N ASP A 88 11.86 27.09 -17.94
CA ASP A 88 12.12 27.37 -19.36
C ASP A 88 12.10 26.10 -20.23
N ALA A 89 12.69 25.00 -19.74
CA ALA A 89 12.71 23.73 -20.45
C ALA A 89 11.30 23.13 -20.61
N VAL A 90 10.45 23.26 -19.58
CA VAL A 90 9.06 22.78 -19.63
C VAL A 90 8.22 23.67 -20.54
N ASP A 91 8.31 24.99 -20.41
CA ASP A 91 7.60 25.96 -21.26
C ASP A 91 7.96 25.74 -22.75
N GLN A 92 9.24 25.54 -23.05
CA GLN A 92 9.70 25.27 -24.41
C GLN A 92 9.15 23.95 -24.96
N ALA A 93 9.12 22.89 -24.14
CA ALA A 93 8.61 21.58 -24.57
C ALA A 93 7.08 21.54 -24.68
N HIS A 94 6.38 22.30 -23.84
CA HIS A 94 4.93 22.46 -23.88
C HIS A 94 4.48 23.30 -25.08
N GLY A 95 5.30 24.27 -25.50
CA GLY A 95 5.02 25.17 -26.62
C GLY A 95 4.37 26.50 -26.20
N GLU A 96 3.82 26.56 -24.98
CA GLU A 96 3.28 27.77 -24.37
C GLU A 96 3.77 27.91 -22.92
N PRO A 97 3.99 29.14 -22.42
CA PRO A 97 4.41 29.36 -21.04
C PRO A 97 3.36 28.88 -20.03
N LEU A 98 3.79 28.12 -19.03
CA LEU A 98 2.93 27.73 -17.91
C LEU A 98 2.53 28.96 -17.06
N PRO A 99 1.37 28.91 -16.38
CA PRO A 99 0.85 30.06 -15.67
C PRO A 99 1.71 30.42 -14.45
N PHE A 100 1.52 31.64 -13.93
CA PHE A 100 2.10 32.13 -12.68
C PHE A 100 3.64 32.21 -12.57
N ARG A 101 4.39 32.16 -13.69
CA ARG A 101 5.87 32.19 -13.68
C ARG A 101 6.51 33.22 -12.72
N PRO A 102 6.11 34.52 -12.69
CA PRO A 102 6.71 35.48 -11.76
C PRO A 102 6.55 35.08 -10.29
N ARG A 103 5.39 34.53 -9.92
CA ARG A 103 5.09 34.10 -8.54
C ARG A 103 5.85 32.85 -8.15
N LEU A 104 6.15 31.95 -9.09
CA LEU A 104 7.04 30.81 -8.84
C LEU A 104 8.47 31.27 -8.55
N LEU A 105 8.93 32.32 -9.22
CA LEU A 105 10.25 32.92 -8.94
C LEU A 105 10.28 33.60 -7.55
N ASP A 106 9.18 34.25 -7.14
CA ASP A 106 9.04 34.78 -5.77
C ASP A 106 9.13 33.66 -4.72
N LEU A 107 8.45 32.52 -4.94
CA LEU A 107 8.54 31.34 -4.07
C LEU A 107 9.98 30.82 -3.97
N ASN A 108 10.67 30.67 -5.11
CA ASN A 108 12.07 30.26 -5.13
C ASN A 108 12.96 31.25 -4.37
N GLN A 109 12.74 32.56 -4.53
CA GLN A 109 13.50 33.58 -3.82
C GLN A 109 13.25 33.54 -2.30
N MET A 110 11.99 33.33 -1.88
CA MET A 110 11.64 33.11 -0.48
C MET A 110 12.35 31.86 0.07
N ARG A 111 12.32 30.74 -0.64
CA ARG A 111 13.01 29.50 -0.26
C ARG A 111 14.52 29.69 -0.15
N VAL A 112 15.16 30.39 -1.09
CA VAL A 112 16.59 30.72 -1.04
C VAL A 112 16.92 31.54 0.20
N ASN A 113 16.13 32.58 0.50
CA ASN A 113 16.33 33.42 1.68
C ASN A 113 16.14 32.62 2.98
N SER A 114 15.09 31.81 3.06
CA SER A 114 14.83 30.90 4.18
C SER A 114 16.01 29.95 4.43
N LYS A 115 16.44 29.20 3.40
CA LYS A 115 17.45 28.15 3.51
C LYS A 115 18.87 28.68 3.77
N HIS A 116 19.28 29.75 3.08
CA HIS A 116 20.67 30.21 3.14
C HIS A 116 20.90 31.37 4.11
N ARG A 117 19.85 32.11 4.46
CA ARG A 117 19.95 33.30 5.32
C ARG A 117 19.16 33.16 6.61
N GLY A 118 18.43 32.04 6.80
CA GLY A 118 17.56 31.84 7.96
C GLY A 118 16.42 32.86 8.02
N ALA A 119 16.07 33.50 6.91
CA ALA A 119 15.07 34.54 6.88
C ALA A 119 13.67 33.93 7.05
N LEU A 120 12.95 34.37 8.07
CA LEU A 120 11.59 33.90 8.34
C LEU A 120 10.62 34.43 7.28
N PRO A 121 9.86 33.55 6.60
CA PRO A 121 8.88 33.98 5.63
C PRO A 121 7.71 34.68 6.33
N HIS A 122 7.25 35.80 5.77
CA HIS A 122 6.10 36.50 6.33
C HIS A 122 4.83 35.67 6.14
N ARG A 123 4.07 35.42 7.21
CA ARG A 123 2.92 34.48 7.19
C ARG A 123 1.87 34.81 6.14
N ARG A 124 1.55 36.10 5.97
CA ARG A 124 0.60 36.56 4.95
C ARG A 124 1.10 36.29 3.52
N GLU A 125 2.42 36.38 3.33
CA GLU A 125 3.04 36.12 2.04
C GLU A 125 3.02 34.61 1.75
N LEU A 126 3.41 33.78 2.73
CA LEU A 126 3.34 32.33 2.63
C LEU A 126 1.90 31.83 2.37
N ALA A 127 0.89 32.40 3.04
CA ALA A 127 -0.51 32.08 2.79
C ALA A 127 -0.92 32.42 1.34
N GLY A 128 -0.48 33.57 0.83
CA GLY A 128 -0.70 33.95 -0.58
C GLY A 128 -0.01 32.99 -1.56
N LEU A 129 1.21 32.55 -1.25
CA LEU A 129 1.94 31.57 -2.07
C LEU A 129 1.29 30.18 -2.03
N LEU A 130 0.73 29.74 -0.90
CA LEU A 130 -0.02 28.49 -0.82
C LEU A 130 -1.22 28.49 -1.77
N THR A 131 -2.03 29.55 -1.73
CA THR A 131 -3.16 29.71 -2.66
C THR A 131 -2.68 29.73 -4.10
N MET A 132 -1.63 30.49 -4.41
CA MET A 132 -1.07 30.57 -5.77
C MET A 132 -0.54 29.21 -6.25
N VAL A 133 0.21 28.47 -5.43
CA VAL A 133 0.72 27.14 -5.82
C VAL A 133 -0.41 26.15 -6.01
N ARG A 134 -1.49 26.24 -5.22
CA ARG A 134 -2.70 25.44 -5.45
C ARG A 134 -3.31 25.72 -6.84
N GLU A 135 -3.48 26.99 -7.18
CA GLU A 135 -4.02 27.40 -8.48
C GLU A 135 -3.10 26.96 -9.62
N TYR A 136 -1.79 27.22 -9.50
CA TYR A 136 -0.77 26.78 -10.44
C TYR A 136 -0.80 25.28 -10.68
N LEU A 137 -0.75 24.45 -9.62
CA LEU A 137 -0.76 22.99 -9.77
C LEU A 137 -2.04 22.52 -10.46
N GLY A 138 -3.19 23.13 -10.15
CA GLY A 138 -4.46 22.81 -10.82
C GLY A 138 -4.46 23.14 -12.32
N GLU A 139 -4.13 24.39 -12.66
CA GLU A 139 -4.14 24.90 -14.03
C GLU A 139 -3.05 24.26 -14.89
N ALA A 140 -1.80 24.25 -14.41
CA ALA A 140 -0.68 23.69 -15.15
C ALA A 140 -0.85 22.17 -15.35
N CYS A 141 -1.41 21.44 -14.39
CA CYS A 141 -1.66 20.01 -14.56
C CYS A 141 -2.71 19.75 -15.65
N THR A 142 -3.75 20.58 -15.69
CA THR A 142 -4.78 20.50 -16.73
C THR A 142 -4.20 20.81 -18.11
N GLN A 143 -3.34 21.84 -18.22
CA GLN A 143 -2.66 22.20 -19.47
C GLN A 143 -1.71 21.10 -19.96
N VAL A 144 -0.84 20.59 -19.07
CA VAL A 144 0.24 19.66 -19.44
C VAL A 144 -0.26 18.23 -19.61
N PHE A 145 -1.17 17.76 -18.74
CA PHE A 145 -1.57 16.35 -18.69
C PHE A 145 -3.03 16.11 -19.10
N GLY A 146 -3.82 17.16 -19.33
CA GLY A 146 -5.24 17.03 -19.67
C GLY A 146 -6.13 16.54 -18.51
N GLN A 147 -5.63 16.58 -17.28
CA GLN A 147 -6.33 16.06 -16.10
C GLN A 147 -6.14 16.96 -14.88
N SER A 148 -7.12 16.96 -13.98
CA SER A 148 -7.03 17.75 -12.75
C SER A 148 -6.00 17.18 -11.78
N PHE A 149 -5.12 18.05 -11.30
CA PHE A 149 -4.14 17.71 -10.26
C PHE A 149 -4.79 17.19 -8.99
N TRP A 150 -6.00 17.69 -8.71
CA TRP A 150 -6.73 17.37 -7.50
C TRP A 150 -7.48 16.05 -7.60
N THR A 151 -7.83 15.63 -8.82
CA THR A 151 -8.55 14.36 -9.09
C THR A 151 -7.63 13.17 -9.34
N LEU A 152 -6.30 13.38 -9.37
CA LEU A 152 -5.35 12.27 -9.36
C LEU A 152 -5.66 11.36 -8.18
N SER A 153 -6.15 10.15 -8.40
CA SER A 153 -6.60 9.32 -7.29
C SER A 153 -5.41 8.91 -6.41
N VAL A 154 -5.53 9.01 -5.08
CA VAL A 154 -4.54 8.36 -4.20
C VAL A 154 -4.61 6.83 -4.36
N ALA A 155 -5.77 6.32 -4.80
CA ALA A 155 -6.00 4.91 -5.05
C ALA A 155 -5.02 4.31 -6.07
N ASP A 156 -4.51 5.10 -7.01
CA ASP A 156 -3.52 4.64 -7.98
C ASP A 156 -2.22 4.13 -7.33
N GLY A 157 -1.88 4.60 -6.14
CA GLY A 157 -0.72 4.09 -5.39
C GLY A 157 -0.99 2.75 -4.69
N ILE A 158 -2.26 2.34 -4.60
CA ILE A 158 -2.70 1.12 -3.92
C ILE A 158 -2.54 -0.06 -4.88
N ALA A 159 -1.69 -1.01 -4.49
CA ALA A 159 -1.32 -2.15 -5.32
C ALA A 159 -2.47 -3.16 -5.47
N ARG A 160 -3.17 -3.41 -4.36
CA ARG A 160 -4.29 -4.34 -4.27
C ARG A 160 -5.51 -3.78 -4.99
N ALA A 161 -6.00 -4.50 -5.99
CA ALA A 161 -7.11 -4.06 -6.83
C ALA A 161 -8.40 -3.89 -6.02
N ASP A 162 -8.76 -4.89 -5.22
CA ASP A 162 -9.94 -4.85 -4.36
C ASP A 162 -9.97 -3.63 -3.43
N VAL A 163 -8.83 -3.28 -2.82
CA VAL A 163 -8.71 -2.09 -1.97
C VAL A 163 -8.78 -0.80 -2.79
N ARG A 164 -8.10 -0.76 -3.94
CA ARG A 164 -8.08 0.40 -4.85
C ARG A 164 -9.48 0.71 -5.36
N ASP A 165 -10.22 -0.30 -5.78
CA ASP A 165 -11.56 -0.15 -6.34
C ASP A 165 -12.52 0.44 -5.29
N GLN A 166 -12.43 0.01 -4.02
CA GLN A 166 -13.20 0.62 -2.93
C GLN A 166 -12.85 2.10 -2.67
N VAL A 167 -11.59 2.51 -2.86
CA VAL A 167 -11.20 3.92 -2.74
C VAL A 167 -11.72 4.73 -3.93
N LEU A 168 -11.66 4.18 -5.15
CA LEU A 168 -12.21 4.83 -6.35
C LEU A 168 -13.74 4.99 -6.26
N ASP A 169 -14.45 3.98 -5.79
CA ASP A 169 -15.89 4.04 -5.53
C ASP A 169 -16.22 5.15 -4.52
N ALA A 170 -15.39 5.29 -3.48
CA ALA A 170 -15.57 6.33 -2.47
C ALA A 170 -15.34 7.74 -3.04
N GLU A 171 -14.31 7.92 -3.85
CA GLU A 171 -14.03 9.20 -4.54
C GLU A 171 -15.16 9.58 -5.51
N ALA A 172 -15.67 8.61 -6.27
CA ALA A 172 -16.78 8.82 -7.20
C ALA A 172 -18.08 9.20 -6.47
N ALA A 173 -18.44 8.48 -5.39
CA ALA A 173 -19.60 8.79 -4.58
C ALA A 173 -19.50 10.17 -3.92
N TYR A 174 -18.32 10.55 -3.42
CA TYR A 174 -18.09 11.87 -2.86
C TYR A 174 -18.26 12.98 -3.90
N ALA A 175 -17.73 12.79 -5.11
CA ALA A 175 -17.89 13.75 -6.22
C ALA A 175 -19.36 13.91 -6.64
N ALA A 176 -20.16 12.85 -6.52
CA ALA A 176 -21.60 12.88 -6.78
C ALA A 176 -22.43 13.50 -5.63
N GLY A 177 -21.81 13.87 -4.51
CA GLY A 177 -22.50 14.36 -3.31
C GLY A 177 -23.18 13.26 -2.48
N ASP A 178 -22.97 11.99 -2.81
CA ASP A 178 -23.43 10.85 -2.02
C ASP A 178 -22.39 10.50 -0.94
N TYR A 179 -22.34 11.35 0.09
CA TYR A 179 -21.39 11.21 1.19
C TYR A 179 -21.59 9.93 2.02
N ARG A 180 -22.81 9.38 2.05
CA ARG A 180 -23.11 8.12 2.74
C ARG A 180 -22.42 6.96 2.05
N SER A 181 -22.60 6.83 0.73
CA SER A 181 -21.92 5.80 -0.06
C SER A 181 -20.40 5.98 -0.05
N ALA A 182 -19.92 7.24 -0.06
CA ALA A 182 -18.49 7.53 0.05
C ALA A 182 -17.88 7.01 1.36
N LEU A 183 -18.55 7.25 2.50
CA LEU A 183 -18.12 6.76 3.81
C LEU A 183 -18.15 5.24 3.89
N ILE A 184 -19.16 4.58 3.30
CA ILE A 184 -19.24 3.12 3.27
C ILE A 184 -18.10 2.53 2.45
N ALA A 185 -17.87 3.02 1.23
CA ALA A 185 -16.84 2.51 0.34
C ALA A 185 -15.42 2.70 0.91
N ILE A 186 -15.08 3.89 1.44
CA ILE A 186 -13.76 4.11 2.03
C ILE A 186 -13.52 3.24 3.27
N ARG A 187 -14.60 2.95 4.00
CA ARG A 187 -14.58 2.08 5.17
C ARG A 187 -14.45 0.60 4.81
N ARG A 188 -14.97 0.16 3.66
CA ARG A 188 -14.66 -1.16 3.11
C ARG A 188 -13.18 -1.30 2.79
N ALA A 189 -12.56 -0.29 2.16
CA ALA A 189 -11.12 -0.28 1.92
C ALA A 189 -10.32 -0.40 3.23
N PHE A 190 -10.73 0.35 4.26
CA PHE A 190 -10.13 0.27 5.60
C PHE A 190 -10.29 -1.13 6.21
N PHE A 191 -11.49 -1.70 6.17
CA PHE A 191 -11.78 -3.03 6.70
C PHE A 191 -10.85 -4.09 6.10
N ILE A 192 -10.72 -4.12 4.77
CA ILE A 192 -9.89 -5.09 4.04
C ILE A 192 -8.44 -5.08 4.54
N VAL A 193 -7.91 -3.89 4.83
CA VAL A 193 -6.50 -3.71 5.17
C VAL A 193 -6.22 -3.88 6.67
N PHE A 194 -7.14 -3.44 7.52
CA PHE A 194 -6.89 -3.32 8.96
C PHE A 194 -7.72 -4.25 9.84
N GLU A 195 -8.93 -4.64 9.42
CA GLU A 195 -9.87 -5.39 10.27
C GLU A 195 -10.03 -6.84 9.84
N ALA A 196 -10.01 -7.13 8.53
CA ALA A 196 -10.08 -8.49 8.00
C ALA A 196 -9.03 -9.43 8.61
N PRO A 197 -7.77 -9.01 8.92
CA PRO A 197 -6.81 -9.86 9.63
C PRO A 197 -7.20 -10.28 11.06
N TYR A 198 -8.24 -9.64 11.62
CA TYR A 198 -8.76 -9.88 12.97
C TYR A 198 -10.13 -10.59 12.96
N ASP A 199 -10.58 -11.10 11.81
CA ASP A 199 -11.80 -11.92 11.71
C ASP A 199 -11.56 -13.32 12.28
N VAL A 200 -12.35 -13.69 13.30
CA VAL A 200 -12.21 -14.97 14.02
C VAL A 200 -12.91 -16.15 13.34
N ARG A 201 -13.74 -15.92 12.31
CA ARG A 201 -14.53 -17.00 11.69
C ARG A 201 -13.73 -17.93 10.80
N THR A 202 -12.62 -17.47 10.22
CA THR A 202 -12.09 -18.20 9.07
C THR A 202 -10.59 -18.03 8.90
N PRO A 203 -9.84 -19.14 8.84
CA PRO A 203 -8.54 -19.18 8.17
C PRO A 203 -8.65 -18.93 6.65
N SER A 204 -9.82 -19.22 6.03
CA SER A 204 -9.97 -19.24 4.56
C SER A 204 -10.45 -17.93 3.91
N CYS A 205 -11.12 -17.02 4.62
CA CYS A 205 -11.33 -15.68 4.07
C CYS A 205 -10.01 -14.91 3.98
N VAL A 206 -9.02 -15.27 4.82
CA VAL A 206 -7.62 -14.83 4.67
C VAL A 206 -7.00 -15.37 3.39
N GLU A 207 -7.39 -16.51 2.81
CA GLU A 207 -6.82 -17.00 1.54
C GLU A 207 -7.19 -16.11 0.34
N HIS A 208 -8.29 -15.36 0.40
CA HIS A 208 -8.62 -14.34 -0.60
C HIS A 208 -7.98 -12.98 -0.29
N PHE A 209 -7.51 -12.77 0.94
CA PHE A 209 -6.84 -11.54 1.38
C PHE A 209 -5.32 -11.71 1.63
N SER A 210 -4.76 -12.90 1.41
CA SER A 210 -3.36 -13.28 1.69
C SER A 210 -2.37 -12.70 0.68
N ASP A 211 -2.87 -12.14 -0.41
CA ASP A 211 -2.07 -11.28 -1.30
C ASP A 211 -1.70 -9.93 -0.66
N SER A 212 -2.16 -9.68 0.58
CA SER A 212 -1.76 -8.57 1.46
C SER A 212 -0.26 -8.51 1.76
N GLY A 213 0.53 -9.51 1.37
CA GLY A 213 1.98 -9.49 1.56
C GLY A 213 2.37 -9.54 3.03
N ASP A 214 1.48 -10.03 3.90
CA ASP A 214 1.84 -10.52 5.22
C ASP A 214 2.17 -12.02 5.14
N PRO A 215 3.46 -12.39 4.99
CA PRO A 215 3.88 -13.77 4.89
C PRO A 215 3.71 -14.55 6.20
N SER A 216 3.24 -13.92 7.29
CA SER A 216 3.11 -14.63 8.55
C SER A 216 1.91 -15.57 8.57
N GLY A 217 0.80 -15.30 7.85
CA GLY A 217 -0.43 -16.11 7.95
C GLY A 217 -0.92 -16.29 9.39
N GLN A 218 -0.35 -15.54 10.34
CA GLN A 218 -0.59 -15.71 11.76
C GLN A 218 -1.89 -15.01 12.04
N MET A 219 -2.87 -15.78 12.51
CA MET A 219 -4.06 -15.26 13.16
C MET A 219 -3.64 -14.16 14.14
N ARG A 220 -4.14 -12.94 13.94
CA ARG A 220 -3.72 -11.76 14.72
C ARG A 220 -4.50 -11.57 16.02
N TYR A 221 -5.38 -12.51 16.35
CA TYR A 221 -6.11 -12.56 17.59
C TYR A 221 -5.39 -13.46 18.62
N PRO A 222 -5.49 -13.14 19.92
CA PRO A 222 -4.90 -13.94 20.98
C PRO A 222 -5.40 -15.40 20.96
N PRO A 223 -4.55 -16.38 21.30
CA PRO A 223 -4.94 -17.80 21.32
C PRO A 223 -6.18 -18.11 22.19
N HIS A 224 -6.43 -17.29 23.22
CA HIS A 224 -7.62 -17.48 24.05
C HIS A 224 -8.92 -17.22 23.27
N VAL A 225 -8.93 -16.32 22.28
CA VAL A 225 -10.12 -16.02 21.46
C VAL A 225 -10.58 -17.24 20.68
N LEU A 226 -9.66 -18.10 20.24
CA LEU A 226 -9.94 -19.39 19.62
C LEU A 226 -10.53 -20.39 20.62
N ALA A 227 -9.95 -20.47 21.82
CA ALA A 227 -10.52 -21.27 22.90
C ALA A 227 -11.92 -20.78 23.32
N PHE A 228 -12.22 -19.48 23.14
CA PHE A 228 -13.52 -18.87 23.44
C PHE A 228 -14.61 -19.16 22.40
N ASN A 229 -14.27 -19.61 21.19
CA ASN A 229 -15.22 -20.09 20.17
C ASN A 229 -15.98 -21.36 20.64
N HIS A 230 -15.54 -21.98 21.74
CA HIS A 230 -16.13 -23.21 22.30
C HIS A 230 -17.15 -23.02 23.43
N GLY A 231 -17.66 -21.80 23.72
CA GLY A 231 -18.91 -21.75 24.50
C GLY A 231 -19.30 -20.49 25.28
N TRP A 232 -18.57 -19.38 25.25
CA TRP A 232 -18.86 -18.25 26.17
C TRP A 232 -19.16 -16.90 25.50
N HIS A 233 -18.82 -16.72 24.22
CA HIS A 233 -19.28 -15.57 23.44
C HIS A 233 -20.24 -16.03 22.35
N THR A 234 -21.52 -15.71 22.53
CA THR A 234 -22.48 -15.79 21.43
C THR A 234 -22.24 -14.56 20.56
N PHE A 235 -21.59 -14.73 19.40
CA PHE A 235 -21.59 -13.70 18.36
C PHE A 235 -23.05 -13.44 17.99
N LYS A 236 -23.58 -12.27 18.36
CA LYS A 236 -24.99 -11.95 18.14
C LYS A 236 -25.19 -11.38 16.75
N GLU A 237 -24.17 -10.68 16.26
CA GLU A 237 -24.20 -9.96 15.01
C GLU A 237 -22.95 -10.28 14.16
N PRO A 238 -23.04 -10.14 12.82
CA PRO A 238 -21.89 -10.35 11.93
C PRO A 238 -20.65 -9.54 12.31
N PHE A 239 -20.83 -8.33 12.84
CA PHE A 239 -19.73 -7.44 13.23
C PHE A 239 -18.98 -7.86 14.50
N ASP A 240 -19.52 -8.79 15.28
CA ASP A 240 -18.88 -9.29 16.51
C ASP A 240 -17.70 -10.22 16.20
N HIS A 241 -17.59 -10.70 14.97
CA HIS A 241 -16.52 -11.59 14.52
C HIS A 241 -15.18 -10.88 14.33
N ILE A 242 -15.15 -9.55 14.31
CA ILE A 242 -13.91 -8.79 14.28
C ILE A 242 -13.44 -8.57 15.71
N TYR A 243 -12.39 -9.30 16.11
CA TYR A 243 -11.78 -9.15 17.42
C TYR A 243 -10.47 -8.38 17.33
N LEU A 244 -10.52 -7.07 17.56
CA LEU A 244 -9.33 -6.23 17.58
C LEU A 244 -8.59 -6.37 18.91
N ASP A 245 -7.45 -7.07 18.91
CA ASP A 245 -6.48 -6.92 20.00
C ASP A 245 -5.84 -5.55 19.90
N TRP A 246 -6.37 -4.59 20.64
CA TRP A 246 -5.92 -3.20 20.65
C TRP A 246 -4.45 -3.03 21.01
N SER A 247 -3.89 -3.92 21.84
CA SER A 247 -2.48 -3.83 22.21
C SER A 247 -1.59 -4.20 21.02
N HIS A 248 -1.93 -5.30 20.35
CA HIS A 248 -1.24 -5.74 19.14
C HIS A 248 -1.45 -4.74 17.98
N LEU A 249 -2.68 -4.33 17.73
CA LEU A 249 -3.03 -3.36 16.69
C LEU A 249 -2.28 -2.04 16.87
N ARG A 250 -2.23 -1.48 18.08
CA ARG A 250 -1.49 -0.23 18.33
C ARG A 250 0.01 -0.37 18.08
N GLU A 251 0.60 -1.51 18.41
CA GLU A 251 2.00 -1.79 18.07
C GLU A 251 2.21 -1.89 16.56
N GLU A 252 1.29 -2.52 15.85
CA GLU A 252 1.32 -2.57 14.40
C GLU A 252 1.21 -1.19 13.75
N LEU A 253 0.24 -0.36 14.19
CA LEU A 253 0.05 0.99 13.69
C LEU A 253 1.32 1.83 13.90
N ARG A 254 1.98 1.73 15.06
CA ARG A 254 3.29 2.38 15.28
C ARG A 254 4.35 1.93 14.28
N ARG A 255 4.43 0.63 13.97
CA ARG A 255 5.38 0.10 12.97
C ARG A 255 5.09 0.60 11.57
N ASP A 256 3.81 0.79 11.22
CA ASP A 256 3.40 1.42 9.96
C ASP A 256 3.56 2.95 9.98
N ARG A 257 3.92 3.54 11.13
CA ARG A 257 3.93 5.00 11.35
C ARG A 257 2.56 5.61 11.13
N ILE A 258 1.49 4.91 11.49
CA ILE A 258 0.11 5.41 11.49
C ILE A 258 -0.18 5.93 12.90
N ASP A 259 -0.76 7.13 12.98
CA ASP A 259 -1.20 7.71 14.25
C ASP A 259 -2.43 6.96 14.77
N PRO A 260 -2.37 6.34 15.97
CA PRO A 260 -3.53 5.68 16.57
C PRO A 260 -4.73 6.60 16.75
N VAL A 261 -4.54 7.91 17.00
CA VAL A 261 -5.66 8.85 17.17
C VAL A 261 -6.41 9.04 15.86
N ALA A 262 -5.68 9.17 14.75
CA ALA A 262 -6.29 9.25 13.43
C ALA A 262 -7.01 7.93 13.07
N PHE A 263 -6.44 6.79 13.44
CA PHE A 263 -7.05 5.47 13.22
C PHE A 263 -8.38 5.34 13.99
N ASP A 264 -8.37 5.66 15.29
CA ASP A 264 -9.56 5.64 16.14
C ASP A 264 -10.62 6.61 15.62
N ALA A 265 -10.22 7.81 15.17
CA ALA A 265 -11.13 8.77 14.56
C ALA A 265 -11.82 8.20 13.30
N ILE A 266 -11.13 7.42 12.46
CA ILE A 266 -11.77 6.75 11.31
C ILE A 266 -12.80 5.72 11.79
N LEU A 267 -12.48 4.93 12.82
CA LEU A 267 -13.43 3.95 13.38
C LEU A 267 -14.71 4.61 13.90
N GLU A 268 -14.57 5.76 14.57
CA GLU A 268 -15.69 6.49 15.15
C GLU A 268 -16.52 7.26 14.12
N THR A 269 -15.87 7.74 13.05
CA THR A 269 -16.50 8.61 12.04
C THR A 269 -16.96 7.89 10.78
N THR A 270 -16.82 6.57 10.70
CA THR A 270 -17.27 5.76 9.57
C THR A 270 -18.19 4.63 10.06
N PRO A 271 -19.14 4.15 9.24
CA PRO A 271 -20.04 3.08 9.68
C PRO A 271 -19.28 1.77 9.89
N ARG A 272 -19.80 0.88 10.75
CA ARG A 272 -19.24 -0.48 10.80
C ARG A 272 -19.62 -1.21 9.50
N VAL A 273 -18.64 -1.82 8.85
CA VAL A 273 -18.84 -2.67 7.67
C VAL A 273 -18.27 -4.05 7.94
N TYR A 274 -18.80 -5.05 7.24
CA TYR A 274 -18.36 -6.42 7.38
C TYR A 274 -18.50 -7.18 6.06
N CYS A 275 -17.47 -7.92 5.67
CA CYS A 275 -17.50 -8.76 4.48
C CYS A 275 -17.87 -10.19 4.89
N SER A 276 -19.11 -10.63 4.65
CA SER A 276 -19.55 -11.96 5.07
C SER A 276 -19.07 -13.07 4.12
N ALA A 277 -18.92 -12.73 2.84
CA ALA A 277 -18.45 -13.56 1.74
C ALA A 277 -17.89 -12.62 0.64
N PRO A 278 -17.15 -13.11 -0.37
CA PRO A 278 -16.67 -12.28 -1.48
C PRO A 278 -17.81 -11.45 -2.07
N ASP A 279 -17.58 -10.13 -2.18
CA ASP A 279 -18.54 -9.12 -2.64
C ASP A 279 -19.84 -8.96 -1.81
N GLN A 280 -20.01 -9.71 -0.73
CA GLN A 280 -21.16 -9.60 0.17
C GLN A 280 -20.84 -8.71 1.37
N TRP A 281 -21.11 -7.42 1.22
CA TRP A 281 -20.89 -6.41 2.25
C TRP A 281 -22.14 -6.14 3.08
N LEU A 282 -21.98 -6.25 4.39
CA LEU A 282 -22.94 -5.80 5.39
C LEU A 282 -22.48 -4.45 5.92
N THR A 283 -23.42 -3.53 6.08
CA THR A 283 -23.18 -2.22 6.70
C THR A 283 -24.11 -2.10 7.89
N ARG A 284 -23.56 -1.75 9.05
CA ARG A 284 -24.37 -1.44 10.23
C ARG A 284 -25.00 -0.08 9.99
N ASP A 285 -26.32 -0.05 9.99
CA ASP A 285 -27.06 1.20 9.91
C ASP A 285 -26.99 1.87 11.28
N ASP A 286 -26.11 2.85 11.38
CA ASP A 286 -25.77 3.55 12.61
C ASP A 286 -26.08 5.05 12.42
N PRO A 287 -26.58 5.77 13.45
CA PRO A 287 -26.86 7.21 13.36
C PRO A 287 -25.69 8.06 12.85
N THR A 288 -24.46 7.55 12.95
CA THR A 288 -23.29 8.12 12.28
C THR A 288 -23.47 8.32 10.77
N LEU A 289 -24.43 7.66 10.10
CA LEU A 289 -24.71 7.84 8.68
C LEU A 289 -25.71 8.95 8.34
N ASP A 290 -26.32 9.62 9.33
CA ASP A 290 -27.44 10.55 9.12
C ASP A 290 -27.16 11.97 9.67
N GLY A 291 -25.88 12.36 9.76
CA GLY A 291 -25.46 13.66 10.31
C GLY A 291 -25.39 14.81 9.29
N PRO A 292 -25.54 16.08 9.73
CA PRO A 292 -25.30 17.24 8.86
C PRO A 292 -23.81 17.40 8.48
N ASP A 293 -22.91 16.64 9.10
CA ASP A 293 -21.47 16.71 8.96
C ASP A 293 -20.87 15.62 8.03
N LEU A 294 -21.71 14.83 7.36
CA LEU A 294 -21.26 13.72 6.50
C LEU A 294 -20.25 14.14 5.44
N ALA A 295 -20.43 15.31 4.82
CA ALA A 295 -19.49 15.83 3.83
C ALA A 295 -18.09 16.03 4.41
N ALA A 296 -17.99 16.64 5.60
CA ALA A 296 -16.72 16.91 6.26
C ALA A 296 -16.03 15.61 6.72
N ARG A 297 -16.81 14.65 7.21
CA ARG A 297 -16.31 13.32 7.62
C ARG A 297 -15.84 12.50 6.43
N ALA A 298 -16.61 12.47 5.34
CA ALA A 298 -16.23 11.79 4.10
C ALA A 298 -14.94 12.38 3.52
N ALA A 299 -14.81 13.71 3.50
CA ALA A 299 -13.60 14.39 3.07
C ALA A 299 -12.37 14.01 3.93
N THR A 300 -12.56 13.96 5.26
CA THR A 300 -11.51 13.56 6.20
C THR A 300 -11.11 12.10 5.98
N ALA A 301 -12.07 11.19 5.86
CA ALA A 301 -11.80 9.77 5.62
C ALA A 301 -11.08 9.53 4.29
N LEU A 302 -11.50 10.17 3.20
CA LEU A 302 -10.84 10.11 1.89
C LEU A 302 -9.42 10.69 1.90
N ALA A 303 -9.13 11.65 2.78
CA ALA A 303 -7.79 12.19 2.93
C ALA A 303 -6.87 11.25 3.73
N VAL A 304 -7.38 10.61 4.78
CA VAL A 304 -6.59 9.88 5.77
C VAL A 304 -6.44 8.39 5.43
N VAL A 305 -7.52 7.70 5.05
CA VAL A 305 -7.52 6.24 4.87
C VAL A 305 -6.56 5.79 3.75
N PRO A 306 -6.55 6.41 2.55
CA PRO A 306 -5.60 6.00 1.51
C PRO A 306 -4.13 6.14 1.95
N ASP A 307 -3.80 7.18 2.72
CA ASP A 307 -2.45 7.36 3.27
C ASP A 307 -2.08 6.26 4.27
N MET A 308 -3.00 5.87 5.17
CA MET A 308 -2.81 4.73 6.08
C MET A 308 -2.55 3.43 5.32
N ILE A 309 -3.34 3.16 4.26
CA ILE A 309 -3.19 1.99 3.41
C ILE A 309 -1.80 1.99 2.74
N LEU A 310 -1.39 3.12 2.17
CA LEU A 310 -0.08 3.26 1.53
C LEU A 310 1.08 3.07 2.50
N ARG A 311 0.98 3.58 3.73
CA ARG A 311 1.99 3.38 4.79
C ARG A 311 2.15 1.91 5.16
N ARG A 312 1.04 1.19 5.37
CA ARG A 312 1.05 -0.25 5.63
C ARG A 312 1.63 -1.03 4.44
N GLN A 313 1.22 -0.71 3.21
CA GLN A 313 1.78 -1.31 2.00
C GLN A 313 3.30 -1.07 1.87
N ALA A 314 3.76 0.15 2.16
CA ALA A 314 5.18 0.48 2.14
C ALA A 314 5.96 -0.34 3.18
N ARG A 315 5.41 -0.53 4.39
CA ARG A 315 6.01 -1.42 5.39
C ARG A 315 6.09 -2.85 4.88
N TYR A 316 5.03 -3.41 4.30
CA TYR A 316 5.06 -4.78 3.78
C TYR A 316 6.11 -4.96 2.67
N ARG A 317 6.24 -3.98 1.76
CA ARG A 317 7.29 -3.98 0.73
C ARG A 317 8.69 -3.86 1.32
N ALA A 318 8.85 -3.04 2.36
CA ALA A 318 10.13 -2.83 3.04
C ALA A 318 10.53 -4.01 3.93
N SER A 319 9.55 -4.70 4.52
CA SER A 319 9.76 -5.97 5.17
C SER A 319 10.06 -7.01 4.10
N ARG A 320 11.32 -7.03 3.66
CA ARG A 320 11.93 -8.14 2.92
C ARG A 320 12.01 -9.35 3.84
N ARG A 321 10.87 -9.80 4.35
CA ARG A 321 10.77 -11.17 4.80
C ARG A 321 10.88 -11.99 3.51
N PRO A 322 11.81 -12.95 3.42
CA PRO A 322 11.67 -13.95 2.37
C PRO A 322 10.22 -14.43 2.48
N ARG A 323 9.46 -14.32 1.37
CA ARG A 323 8.13 -14.92 1.34
C ARG A 323 8.33 -16.32 1.90
N PHE A 324 7.64 -16.64 2.99
CA PHE A 324 7.69 -17.99 3.51
C PHE A 324 7.08 -18.83 2.40
N SER A 325 7.97 -19.36 1.56
CA SER A 325 7.62 -19.78 0.22
C SER A 325 7.18 -21.22 0.35
N TRP A 326 5.89 -21.41 0.58
CA TRP A 326 5.24 -22.72 0.48
C TRP A 326 5.43 -23.36 -0.91
N ASP A 327 5.99 -22.60 -1.86
CA ASP A 327 6.43 -22.93 -3.21
C ASP A 327 7.27 -24.21 -3.29
N LYS A 328 7.89 -24.63 -2.19
CA LYS A 328 8.67 -25.85 -2.10
C LYS A 328 7.95 -26.88 -1.25
N ALA A 329 7.56 -27.98 -1.89
CA ALA A 329 7.16 -29.19 -1.20
C ALA A 329 8.33 -30.17 -1.18
N ILE A 330 8.38 -31.02 -0.17
CA ILE A 330 9.15 -32.27 -0.20
C ILE A 330 8.21 -33.40 -0.59
N ARG A 331 8.72 -34.31 -1.42
CA ARG A 331 8.09 -35.58 -1.72
C ARG A 331 8.93 -36.68 -1.11
N PHE A 332 8.31 -37.54 -0.31
CA PHE A 332 9.00 -38.69 0.25
C PHE A 332 9.33 -39.70 -0.86
N SER A 333 10.62 -39.96 -1.08
CA SER A 333 11.07 -40.96 -2.05
C SER A 333 11.01 -42.37 -1.47
N ASN A 334 11.08 -42.48 -0.13
CA ASN A 334 11.02 -43.73 0.61
C ASN A 334 9.88 -43.68 1.67
N PRO A 335 8.76 -44.41 1.46
CA PRO A 335 7.65 -44.43 2.42
C PRO A 335 8.03 -44.96 3.80
N ALA A 336 9.05 -45.80 3.90
CA ALA A 336 9.53 -46.36 5.17
C ALA A 336 10.56 -45.46 5.87
N ALA A 337 10.87 -44.28 5.32
CA ALA A 337 11.86 -43.38 5.89
C ALA A 337 11.43 -42.91 7.29
N PRO A 338 12.32 -42.97 8.29
CA PRO A 338 12.01 -42.50 9.63
C PRO A 338 11.85 -40.98 9.64
N VAL A 339 10.84 -40.51 10.37
CA VAL A 339 10.57 -39.10 10.61
C VAL A 339 10.83 -38.78 12.07
N TYR A 340 11.60 -37.73 12.31
CA TYR A 340 12.17 -37.39 13.60
C TYR A 340 11.60 -36.07 14.14
N ARG A 341 11.60 -35.92 15.48
CA ARG A 341 11.25 -34.67 16.17
C ARG A 341 12.34 -33.58 16.05
N GLY A 342 13.57 -33.98 15.72
CA GLY A 342 14.72 -33.10 15.53
C GLY A 342 15.58 -33.50 14.33
N ALA A 343 16.44 -32.60 13.86
CA ALA A 343 17.39 -32.85 12.77
C ALA A 343 18.58 -33.70 13.25
N SER A 344 18.32 -34.93 13.68
CA SER A 344 19.32 -35.92 14.07
C SER A 344 18.67 -37.30 14.09
N ARG A 345 19.40 -38.33 13.66
CA ARG A 345 18.94 -39.73 13.79
C ARG A 345 18.80 -40.21 15.24
N ASP A 346 19.50 -39.56 16.17
CA ASP A 346 19.40 -39.85 17.60
C ASP A 346 18.17 -39.18 18.25
N SER A 347 17.43 -38.36 17.49
CA SER A 347 16.19 -37.76 17.95
C SER A 347 15.06 -38.80 18.03
N GLU A 348 14.00 -38.47 18.77
CA GLU A 348 12.81 -39.30 18.86
C GLU A 348 12.20 -39.49 17.47
N GLN A 349 12.06 -40.75 17.05
CA GLN A 349 11.33 -41.10 15.85
C GLN A 349 9.82 -41.01 16.13
N VAL A 350 9.15 -40.08 15.46
CA VAL A 350 7.71 -39.82 15.63
C VAL A 350 6.88 -40.75 14.74
N GLY A 351 7.45 -41.22 13.62
CA GLY A 351 6.79 -42.14 12.70
C GLY A 351 7.63 -42.44 11.47
N THR A 352 6.96 -42.79 10.38
CA THR A 352 7.52 -43.01 9.05
C THR A 352 6.90 -42.08 8.03
N ALA A 353 7.58 -41.82 6.91
CA ALA A 353 7.06 -40.96 5.84
C ALA A 353 5.66 -41.37 5.34
N ALA A 354 5.33 -42.67 5.33
CA ALA A 354 4.02 -43.19 4.98
C ALA A 354 2.90 -42.69 5.92
N ASP A 355 3.19 -42.54 7.21
CA ASP A 355 2.23 -42.07 8.21
C ASP A 355 1.84 -40.60 7.97
N PHE A 356 2.75 -39.84 7.37
CA PHE A 356 2.51 -38.44 7.06
C PHE A 356 1.89 -38.24 5.68
N GLY A 357 2.03 -39.18 4.74
CA GLY A 357 1.40 -39.16 3.39
C GLY A 357 1.84 -38.00 2.49
N GLY A 358 1.50 -38.08 1.20
CA GLY A 358 1.51 -36.97 0.22
C GLY A 358 2.81 -36.18 0.05
N ASP A 359 2.73 -35.11 -0.74
CA ASP A 359 3.74 -34.06 -0.78
C ASP A 359 3.55 -33.16 0.46
N ARG A 360 4.63 -32.71 1.09
CA ARG A 360 4.58 -31.91 2.33
C ARG A 360 5.28 -30.58 2.12
N ALA A 361 4.70 -29.52 2.66
CA ALA A 361 5.35 -28.22 2.62
C ALA A 361 6.72 -28.25 3.32
N CYS A 362 7.77 -27.92 2.58
CA CYS A 362 9.13 -27.88 3.10
C CYS A 362 9.38 -26.52 3.75
N ALA A 363 9.57 -26.50 5.07
CA ALA A 363 9.93 -25.30 5.81
C ALA A 363 11.39 -24.90 5.57
N ALA A 364 12.31 -25.87 5.65
CA ALA A 364 13.74 -25.63 5.49
C ALA A 364 14.51 -26.91 5.16
N ARG A 365 15.68 -26.76 4.56
CA ARG A 365 16.74 -27.78 4.55
C ARG A 365 17.73 -27.42 5.63
N VAL A 366 17.93 -28.30 6.62
CA VAL A 366 18.77 -28.04 7.78
C VAL A 366 19.90 -29.05 7.89
N PRO A 367 21.12 -28.64 8.28
CA PRO A 367 22.15 -29.59 8.67
C PRO A 367 21.76 -30.24 9.99
N GLY A 368 21.90 -31.55 10.06
CA GLY A 368 21.73 -32.34 11.27
C GLY A 368 22.96 -32.31 12.17
N LEU A 369 22.76 -32.62 13.44
CA LEU A 369 23.85 -32.67 14.44
C LEU A 369 24.82 -33.83 14.20
N ASP A 370 24.39 -34.84 13.44
CA ASP A 370 25.14 -36.02 13.01
C ASP A 370 25.91 -35.80 11.68
N GLY A 371 25.85 -34.59 11.11
CA GLY A 371 26.49 -34.24 9.85
C GLY A 371 25.67 -34.59 8.60
N GLU A 372 24.49 -35.20 8.75
CA GLU A 372 23.55 -35.38 7.64
C GLU A 372 22.74 -34.11 7.38
N HIS A 373 21.92 -34.10 6.33
CA HIS A 373 20.96 -33.03 6.10
C HIS A 373 19.55 -33.58 6.20
N PHE A 374 18.64 -32.73 6.66
CA PHE A 374 17.23 -33.04 6.84
C PHE A 374 16.38 -32.00 6.14
N TYR A 375 15.23 -32.42 5.64
CA TYR A 375 14.14 -31.52 5.31
C TYR A 375 13.22 -31.39 6.52
N ALA A 376 13.04 -30.16 6.97
CA ALA A 376 12.04 -29.79 7.97
C ALA A 376 10.71 -29.54 7.27
N PHE A 377 9.64 -30.18 7.72
CA PHE A 377 8.30 -30.04 7.15
C PHE A 377 7.21 -29.98 8.22
N TYR A 378 6.04 -29.49 7.84
CA TYR A 378 4.88 -29.40 8.73
C TYR A 378 4.04 -30.69 8.68
N PRO A 379 3.75 -31.32 9.82
CA PRO A 379 2.86 -32.49 9.86
C PRO A 379 1.42 -32.14 9.42
N PRO A 380 0.68 -33.10 8.83
CA PRO A 380 -0.71 -32.89 8.44
C PRO A 380 -1.61 -32.73 9.66
N GLY A 381 -2.65 -31.92 9.53
CA GLY A 381 -3.73 -31.86 10.52
C GLY A 381 -3.38 -31.17 11.84
N VAL A 382 -2.20 -30.56 12.00
CA VAL A 382 -1.94 -29.68 13.14
C VAL A 382 -2.73 -28.39 12.94
N PRO A 383 -3.73 -28.09 13.79
CA PRO A 383 -4.45 -26.84 13.71
C PRO A 383 -3.44 -25.70 13.92
N TRP A 384 -3.52 -24.68 13.07
CA TRP A 384 -2.67 -23.48 13.09
C TRP A 384 -2.80 -22.64 14.36
N GLU A 385 -3.62 -23.08 15.31
CA GLU A 385 -4.06 -22.36 16.48
C GLU A 385 -3.06 -22.49 17.63
N GLY A 386 -2.06 -21.61 17.64
CA GLY A 386 -1.42 -21.15 18.88
C GLY A 386 -0.31 -22.02 19.49
N MET A 387 0.12 -23.10 18.85
CA MET A 387 1.28 -23.88 19.29
C MET A 387 2.48 -23.66 18.38
N PHE A 388 3.68 -23.69 18.97
CA PHE A 388 4.93 -23.86 18.23
C PHE A 388 4.71 -24.98 17.21
N LEU A 389 4.69 -24.64 15.92
CA LEU A 389 4.54 -25.62 14.86
C LEU A 389 5.74 -26.56 15.00
N GLU A 390 5.49 -27.74 15.55
CA GLU A 390 6.51 -28.75 15.72
C GLU A 390 6.91 -29.22 14.32
N LEU A 391 8.08 -28.76 13.87
CA LEU A 391 8.65 -29.21 12.63
C LEU A 391 9.09 -30.65 12.79
N LEU A 392 8.77 -31.48 11.80
CA LEU A 392 9.28 -32.82 11.70
C LEU A 392 10.38 -32.87 10.65
N TYR A 393 11.29 -33.83 10.82
CA TYR A 393 12.51 -33.91 10.03
C TYR A 393 12.60 -35.26 9.34
N VAL A 394 12.82 -35.24 8.03
CA VAL A 394 13.12 -36.44 7.24
C VAL A 394 14.53 -36.30 6.65
N PRO A 395 15.36 -37.36 6.62
CA PRO A 395 16.67 -37.28 5.98
C PRO A 395 16.57 -36.87 4.51
N GLU A 396 17.49 -36.02 4.04
CA GLU A 396 17.47 -35.52 2.66
C GLU A 396 17.55 -36.63 1.61
N ARG A 397 18.25 -37.73 1.88
CA ARG A 397 18.31 -38.88 0.95
C ARG A 397 16.96 -39.58 0.74
N ASP A 398 16.01 -39.36 1.64
CA ASP A 398 14.72 -40.05 1.70
C ASP A 398 13.56 -39.14 1.23
N ALA A 399 13.86 -37.93 0.75
CA ALA A 399 12.88 -37.02 0.17
C ALA A 399 13.50 -36.12 -0.92
N GLU A 400 12.68 -35.65 -1.85
CA GLU A 400 13.10 -34.75 -2.93
C GLU A 400 12.33 -33.43 -2.88
N LEU A 401 12.99 -32.33 -3.18
CA LEU A 401 12.31 -31.03 -3.35
C LEU A 401 11.55 -30.98 -4.67
N CYS A 402 10.29 -30.59 -4.62
CA CYS A 402 9.42 -30.37 -5.77
C CYS A 402 8.71 -29.01 -5.65
N SER A 403 8.25 -28.46 -6.79
CA SER A 403 7.44 -27.25 -6.77
C SER A 403 6.04 -27.57 -6.25
N ALA A 404 5.52 -26.75 -5.34
CA ALA A 404 4.19 -26.93 -4.77
C ALA A 404 3.07 -26.87 -5.82
N ALA A 405 3.26 -26.09 -6.89
CA ALA A 405 2.34 -26.05 -8.02
C ALA A 405 2.17 -27.41 -8.72
N ALA A 406 3.23 -28.23 -8.78
CA ALA A 406 3.16 -29.56 -9.38
C ALA A 406 2.52 -30.62 -8.45
N ALA A 407 2.37 -30.32 -7.16
CA ALA A 407 1.74 -31.19 -6.18
C ALA A 407 0.21 -31.05 -6.22
N ASP A 408 -0.29 -29.81 -6.23
CA ASP A 408 -1.74 -29.49 -6.17
C ASP A 408 -2.51 -29.92 -7.44
N GLU A 409 -1.91 -29.82 -8.63
CA GLU A 409 -2.53 -30.27 -9.89
C GLU A 409 -2.72 -31.80 -9.96
N ARG A 410 -1.92 -32.58 -9.22
CA ARG A 410 -1.99 -34.06 -9.23
C ARG A 410 -2.97 -34.61 -8.21
N GLU A 411 -3.16 -33.91 -7.09
CA GLU A 411 -4.13 -34.28 -6.07
C GLU A 411 -5.56 -34.04 -6.55
N LYS A 412 -5.80 -33.00 -7.37
CA LYS A 412 -7.10 -32.75 -8.03
C LYS A 412 -7.42 -33.72 -9.17
N GLY A 413 -6.46 -34.51 -9.64
CA GLY A 413 -6.60 -35.45 -10.76
C GLY A 413 -6.77 -36.93 -10.36
N ARG A 414 -6.79 -37.25 -9.06
CA ARG A 414 -7.09 -38.57 -8.50
C ARG A 414 -8.43 -38.53 -7.78
#